data_AF-A0A6I3GQ78-F1
#
_entry.id   AF-A0A6I3GQ78-F1
#
_cell.length_a   1.000
_cell.length_b   1.000
_cell.length_c   1.000
_cell.angle_alpha   90.00
_cell.angle_beta   90.00
_cell.angle_gamma   90.00
#
_symmetry.space_group_name_H-M   'P 1'
#
loop_
_entity.id
_entity.type
_entity.pdbx_description
1 polymer ?
#
loop_
_entity_poly.entity_id
_entity_poly.type
_entity_poly.pdbx_seq_one_letter_code
_entity_poly.pdbx_strand_id
1 'polypeptide(L)' 'LAELQGEDRVLFRYVTNPNGSVDDIAGICNEGRNVVGLMPHPERACHDLLGSRDGIVLMSSLLHAAGLNAGLPN' A
#
# COMPACT_ATOMS: atom_id res chain seq x y z
N LEU A 1 13.67 11.75 6.38
CA LEU A 1 13.68 11.12 5.03
C LEU A 1 14.83 10.14 4.89
N ALA A 2 16.09 10.53 5.13
CA ALA A 2 17.26 9.65 5.02
C ALA A 2 17.13 8.35 5.83
N GLU A 3 16.57 8.41 7.05
CA GLU A 3 16.26 7.21 7.86
C GLU A 3 15.29 6.26 7.14
N LEU A 4 14.10 6.75 6.74
CA LEU A 4 13.09 5.96 6.03
C LEU A 4 13.63 5.31 4.75
N GLN A 5 14.49 6.02 4.00
CA GLN A 5 15.13 5.50 2.80
C GLN A 5 16.23 4.49 3.13
N GLY A 6 17.08 4.79 4.12
CA GLY A 6 18.17 3.91 4.56
C GLY A 6 17.67 2.60 5.18
N GLU A 7 16.47 2.61 5.75
CA GLU A 7 15.81 1.45 6.34
C GLU A 7 14.82 0.75 5.40
N ASP A 8 14.68 1.19 4.14
CA ASP A 8 13.72 0.63 3.18
C ASP A 8 12.29 0.55 3.74
N ARG A 9 11.82 1.68 4.28
CA ARG A 9 10.47 1.83 4.88
C ARG A 9 9.52 2.65 4.02
N VAL A 10 9.94 3.03 2.81
CA VAL A 10 9.09 3.68 1.81
C VAL A 10 8.51 2.60 0.90
N LEU A 11 7.20 2.34 1.01
CA LEU A 11 6.55 1.23 0.28
C LEU A 11 5.97 1.66 -1.06
N PHE A 12 5.48 2.89 -1.14
CA PHE A 12 4.83 3.42 -2.34
C PHE A 12 5.28 4.83 -2.65
N ARG A 13 5.45 5.10 -3.94
CA ARG A 13 5.66 6.43 -4.49
C ARG A 13 4.64 6.70 -5.58
N TYR A 14 4.20 7.94 -5.68
CA TYR A 14 3.40 8.39 -6.82
C TYR A 14 4.27 8.44 -8.06
N VAL A 15 3.70 8.02 -9.19
CA VAL A 15 4.28 8.30 -10.51
C VAL A 15 4.11 9.79 -10.85
N THR A 16 2.92 10.32 -10.54
CA THR A 16 2.60 11.76 -10.63
C THR A 16 2.06 12.20 -9.29
N ASN A 17 2.79 13.03 -8.57
CA ASN A 17 2.50 13.40 -7.20
C ASN A 17 1.33 14.39 -7.09
N PRO A 18 0.16 13.98 -6.55
CA PRO A 18 -1.04 14.81 -6.54
C PRO A 18 -1.12 15.76 -5.33
N ASN A 19 -0.27 15.57 -4.31
CA ASN A 19 -0.39 16.28 -3.03
C ASN A 19 0.91 16.98 -2.59
N GLY A 20 1.95 16.94 -3.42
CA GLY A 20 3.24 17.57 -3.14
C GLY A 20 4.01 16.89 -2.01
N SER A 21 3.75 15.60 -1.73
CA SER A 21 4.53 14.85 -0.74
C SER A 21 6.02 14.85 -1.09
N VAL A 22 6.87 14.94 -0.08
CA VAL A 22 8.33 14.92 -0.29
C VAL A 22 8.72 13.57 -0.89
N ASP A 23 9.54 13.61 -1.94
CA ASP A 23 10.07 12.41 -2.63
C ASP A 23 8.95 11.53 -3.21
N ASP A 24 7.79 12.14 -3.51
CA ASP A 24 6.60 11.48 -4.05
C ASP A 24 6.05 10.34 -3.17
N ILE A 25 6.41 10.31 -1.89
CA ILE A 25 6.02 9.23 -0.98
C ILE A 25 4.51 9.17 -0.82
N ALA A 26 3.95 7.99 -1.07
CA ALA A 26 2.53 7.68 -0.97
C ALA A 26 2.21 6.75 0.22
N GLY A 27 3.22 6.02 0.72
CA GLY A 27 3.04 5.11 1.85
C GLY A 27 4.34 4.66 2.49
N ILE A 28 4.31 4.42 3.80
CA ILE A 28 5.45 3.99 4.62
C ILE A 28 5.05 2.91 5.62
N CYS A 29 6.02 2.19 6.19
CA CYS A 29 5.80 1.33 7.36
C CYS A 29 6.56 1.81 8.61
N ASN A 30 6.10 1.36 9.78
CA ASN A 30 6.86 1.51 11.01
C ASN A 30 8.13 0.63 11.00
N GLU A 31 9.02 0.85 11.97
CA GLU A 31 10.26 0.06 12.14
C GLU A 31 9.98 -1.44 12.29
N GLY A 32 8.90 -1.78 13.02
CA GLY A 32 8.47 -3.18 13.22
C GLY A 32 7.83 -3.84 12.00
N ARG A 33 7.68 -3.11 10.88
CA ARG A 33 7.09 -3.58 9.60
C ARG A 33 5.73 -4.27 9.72
N ASN A 34 4.96 -3.92 10.74
CA ASN A 34 3.64 -4.49 11.02
C ASN A 34 2.52 -3.45 10.99
N VAL A 35 2.86 -2.17 10.80
CA VAL A 35 1.91 -1.08 10.58
C VAL A 35 2.31 -0.35 9.30
N VAL A 36 1.34 -0.16 8.41
CA VAL A 36 1.51 0.56 7.15
C VAL A 36 0.58 1.77 7.14
N GLY A 37 1.12 2.95 6.83
CA GLY A 37 0.36 4.16 6.54
C GLY A 37 0.33 4.41 5.04
N LEU A 38 -0.86 4.58 4.46
CA LEU A 38 -1.09 4.88 3.05
C LEU A 38 -1.92 6.16 2.91
N MET A 39 -1.58 6.99 1.94
CA MET A 39 -2.48 8.02 1.41
C MET A 39 -3.39 7.49 0.28
N PRO A 40 -2.96 6.63 -0.67
CA PRO A 40 -3.88 6.08 -1.65
C PRO A 40 -4.91 5.17 -0.96
N HIS A 41 -6.08 5.03 -1.60
CA HIS A 41 -7.24 4.31 -1.09
C HIS A 41 -7.46 2.98 -1.84
N PRO A 42 -6.64 1.94 -1.59
CA PRO A 42 -6.77 0.65 -2.27
C PRO A 42 -8.13 0.00 -2.03
N GLU A 43 -8.78 0.25 -0.90
CA GLU A 43 -10.13 -0.23 -0.60
C GLU A 43 -11.19 0.28 -1.58
N ARG A 44 -10.97 1.46 -2.18
CA ARG A 44 -11.84 2.03 -3.21
C ARG A 44 -11.53 1.51 -4.62
N ALA A 45 -10.39 0.82 -4.79
CA ALA A 45 -9.94 0.24 -6.05
C ALA A 45 -10.09 -1.29 -6.05
N CYS A 46 -11.18 -1.81 -5.47
CA CYS A 46 -11.45 -3.24 -5.35
C CYS A 46 -12.53 -3.76 -6.32
N HIS A 47 -13.10 -2.92 -7.17
CA HIS A 47 -14.22 -3.30 -8.02
C HIS A 47 -14.28 -2.44 -9.29
N ASP A 48 -14.59 -3.05 -10.44
CA ASP A 48 -14.61 -2.35 -11.73
C ASP A 48 -15.58 -1.16 -11.72
N LEU A 49 -16.74 -1.29 -11.06
CA LEU A 49 -17.71 -0.19 -10.87
C LEU A 49 -17.15 1.02 -10.11
N LEU A 50 -16.06 0.85 -9.35
CA LEU A 50 -15.37 1.93 -8.62
C LEU A 50 -14.15 2.47 -9.40
N GLY A 51 -13.87 1.91 -10.58
CA GLY A 51 -12.87 2.39 -11.52
C GLY A 51 -11.60 1.54 -11.62
N SER A 52 -11.34 0.62 -10.69
CA SER A 52 -10.21 -0.32 -10.74
C SER A 52 -10.38 -1.49 -9.77
N ARG A 53 -9.62 -2.56 -10.00
CA ARG A 53 -9.47 -3.73 -9.12
C ARG A 53 -8.06 -3.91 -8.56
N ASP A 54 -7.15 -2.97 -8.81
CA ASP A 54 -5.74 -3.09 -8.41
C ASP A 54 -5.55 -3.14 -6.89
N GLY A 55 -6.48 -2.55 -6.13
CA GLY A 55 -6.46 -2.56 -4.68
C GLY A 55 -6.73 -3.93 -4.05
N ILE A 56 -7.30 -4.88 -4.80
CA ILE A 56 -7.57 -6.24 -4.32
C ILE A 56 -6.28 -6.91 -3.84
N VAL A 57 -5.17 -6.72 -4.56
CA VAL A 57 -3.89 -7.35 -4.22
C VAL A 57 -3.47 -6.98 -2.79
N LEU A 58 -3.54 -5.70 -2.45
CA LEU A 58 -3.15 -5.22 -1.12
C LEU A 58 -4.11 -5.69 -0.03
N MET A 59 -5.43 -5.68 -0.30
CA MET A 59 -6.43 -6.19 0.65
C MET A 59 -6.27 -7.69 0.89
N SER A 60 -6.03 -8.47 -0.16
CA SER A 60 -5.76 -9.91 -0.05
C SER A 60 -4.48 -10.19 0.73
N SER A 61 -3.42 -9.40 0.55
CA SER A 61 -2.19 -9.54 1.36
C SER A 61 -2.44 -9.29 2.85
N LEU A 62 -3.30 -8.32 3.21
CA LEU A 62 -3.68 -8.07 4.61
C LEU A 62 -4.44 -9.27 5.20
N LEU A 63 -5.40 -9.82 4.45
CA LEU A 63 -6.15 -11.01 4.89
C LEU A 63 -5.23 -12.21 5.08
N HIS A 64 -4.31 -12.43 4.13
CA HIS A 64 -3.31 -13.49 4.22
C HIS A 64 -2.41 -13.32 5.46
N ALA A 65 -1.92 -12.10 5.72
CA ALA A 65 -1.12 -11.80 6.90
C ALA A 65 -1.89 -12.02 8.21
N ALA A 66 -3.22 -11.83 8.21
CA ALA A 66 -4.09 -12.13 9.33
C ALA A 66 -4.41 -13.63 9.51
N GLY A 67 -3.82 -14.51 8.68
CA GLY A 67 -4.08 -15.96 8.70
C GLY A 67 -5.38 -16.37 8.03
N LEU A 68 -6.03 -15.46 7.29
CA LEU A 68 -7.22 -15.75 6.51
C LEU A 68 -6.79 -16.11 5.09
N ASN A 69 -7.09 -17.33 4.67
CA ASN A 69 -6.90 -17.74 3.27
C ASN A 69 -7.97 -17.08 2.40
N ALA A 70 -7.72 -15.83 1.98
CA ALA A 70 -8.47 -15.20 0.90
C ALA A 70 -8.10 -15.95 -0.39
N GLY A 71 -8.87 -16.97 -0.77
CA GLY A 71 -8.55 -17.94 -1.81
C GLY A 71 -8.20 -17.35 -3.19
N LEU A 72 -6.95 -16.90 -3.34
CA LEU A 72 -6.33 -16.56 -4.61
C LEU A 72 -5.64 -17.82 -5.14
N PRO A 73 -5.91 -18.26 -6.38
CA PRO A 73 -5.11 -19.31 -7.01
C PRO A 73 -3.68 -18.82 -7.22
N ASN A 74 -2.74 -19.75 -7.02
CA ASN A 74 -1.30 -19.58 -7.27
C ASN A 74 -1.00 -19.15 -8.71
#